data_AF-A0A7S0FWQ7-F1
#
_entry.id   AF-A0A7S0FWQ7-F1
#
_cell.length_a   1.000
_cell.length_b   1.000
_cell.length_c   1.000
_cell.angle_alpha   90.00
_cell.angle_beta   90.00
_cell.angle_gamma   90.00
#
_symmetry.space_group_name_H-M   'P 1'
#
loop_
_entity.id
_entity.type
_entity.pdbx_description
1 polymer ?
#
loop_
_entity_poly.entity_id
_entity_poly.type
_entity_poly.pdbx_seq_one_letter_code
_entity_poly.pdbx_strand_id
1 'polypeptide(L)'
;AAQALAKISGPPPAEQDAVPSQGEPPDLEPRHIANLSWSVAKLGCGHSEPLMASLASAARRKITEFKALELGNTAWAFAPVLYPDRPLFKAIAASARTSGELEPSVLEKLLWSFSRGDDLGLAWTLLAQAHMAGWEVTSLGIGAIMGECESQGLIEDQCAVMEFLAQPGLRQVTTSTLALQLLEMGFAEEAARRLHAVGLWSPRGSGGVAPRARRALAPSC
;
A
#
# COMPACT_ATOMS: atom_id res chain seq x y z
N ALA A 1 -6.98 -18.30 8.52
CA ALA A 1 -7.25 -17.65 7.21
C ALA A 1 -5.97 -17.25 6.43
N ALA A 2 -4.82 -17.06 7.08
CA ALA A 2 -3.56 -16.62 6.43
C ALA A 2 -2.89 -17.63 5.48
N GLN A 3 -3.23 -18.93 5.52
CA GLN A 3 -2.57 -19.97 4.70
C GLN A 3 -3.18 -20.17 3.30
N ALA A 4 -4.34 -19.58 3.00
CA ALA A 4 -5.06 -19.88 1.75
C ALA A 4 -4.68 -18.97 0.57
N LEU A 5 -4.08 -17.80 0.80
CA LEU A 5 -3.81 -16.79 -0.23
C LEU A 5 -2.40 -16.84 -0.84
N ALA A 6 -1.50 -17.70 -0.34
CA ALA A 6 -0.15 -17.90 -0.90
C ALA A 6 -0.13 -18.72 -2.22
N LYS A 7 -1.31 -19.02 -2.80
CA LYS A 7 -1.46 -19.82 -4.02
C LYS A 7 -1.65 -19.02 -5.32
N ILE A 8 -1.70 -17.69 -5.27
CA ILE A 8 -1.89 -16.86 -6.47
C ILE A 8 -0.67 -15.96 -6.66
N SER A 9 0.36 -16.47 -7.33
CA SER A 9 1.22 -15.73 -8.28
C SER A 9 2.43 -16.61 -8.63
N GLY A 10 2.67 -16.78 -9.94
CA GLY A 10 3.75 -17.60 -10.49
C GLY A 10 5.15 -17.02 -10.26
N PRO A 11 6.20 -17.83 -10.42
CA PRO A 11 7.58 -17.40 -10.15
C PRO A 11 8.02 -16.25 -11.07
N PRO A 12 8.86 -15.31 -10.60
CA PRO A 12 9.61 -14.45 -11.52
C PRO A 12 10.53 -15.34 -12.37
N PRO A 13 10.67 -15.07 -13.69
CA PRO A 13 11.49 -15.91 -14.57
C PRO A 13 12.94 -15.93 -14.07
N ALA A 14 13.41 -17.14 -13.77
CA ALA A 14 14.80 -17.39 -13.42
C ALA A 14 15.64 -17.36 -14.69
N GLU A 15 16.33 -16.26 -14.95
CA GLU A 15 17.40 -16.22 -15.94
C GLU A 15 18.64 -16.88 -15.31
N GLN A 16 19.04 -18.00 -15.90
CA GLN A 16 20.06 -18.93 -15.41
C GLN A 16 21.45 -18.42 -15.78
N ASP A 17 22.31 -18.24 -14.78
CA ASP A 17 23.74 -18.42 -14.94
C ASP A 17 24.27 -19.18 -13.71
N ALA A 18 24.85 -20.35 -13.96
CA ALA A 18 25.45 -21.22 -12.96
C ALA A 18 26.94 -20.89 -12.79
N VAL A 19 27.44 -20.72 -11.55
CA VAL A 19 28.88 -20.68 -11.24
C VAL A 19 29.14 -21.27 -9.83
N PRO A 20 30.26 -22.00 -9.61
CA PRO A 20 30.36 -23.11 -8.66
C PRO A 20 30.93 -22.76 -7.27
N SER A 21 30.85 -23.75 -6.38
CA SER A 21 31.33 -23.78 -4.98
C SER A 21 32.84 -23.56 -4.80
N GLN A 22 33.23 -22.83 -3.73
CA GLN A 22 34.23 -23.13 -2.67
C GLN A 22 34.81 -21.81 -2.07
N GLY A 23 34.83 -21.68 -0.73
CA GLY A 23 35.69 -20.72 0.01
C GLY A 23 35.03 -19.38 0.42
N GLU A 24 34.96 -19.13 1.75
CA GLU A 24 34.27 -18.01 2.44
C GLU A 24 32.76 -17.90 2.12
N PRO A 25 31.87 -17.53 3.08
CA PRO A 25 30.48 -17.27 2.71
C PRO A 25 30.51 -16.14 1.67
N PRO A 26 30.12 -16.39 0.41
CA PRO A 26 30.23 -15.40 -0.65
C PRO A 26 29.46 -14.16 -0.22
N ASP A 27 30.04 -12.97 -0.41
CA ASP A 27 29.33 -11.72 -0.14
C ASP A 27 28.01 -11.76 -0.93
N LEU A 28 26.90 -11.88 -0.20
CA LEU A 28 25.62 -12.13 -0.83
C LEU A 28 25.17 -10.84 -1.51
N GLU A 29 25.25 -10.85 -2.84
CA GLU A 29 24.66 -9.77 -3.64
C GLU A 29 23.16 -9.58 -3.33
N PRO A 30 22.61 -8.37 -3.52
CA PRO A 30 21.19 -8.07 -3.35
C PRO A 30 20.23 -9.10 -3.94
N ARG A 31 20.50 -9.57 -5.17
CA ARG A 31 19.69 -10.61 -5.84
C ARG A 31 19.68 -11.93 -5.08
N HIS A 32 20.81 -12.32 -4.50
CA HIS A 32 20.92 -13.54 -3.71
C HIS A 32 20.12 -13.40 -2.41
N ILE A 33 20.19 -12.24 -1.76
CA ILE A 33 19.39 -11.96 -0.56
C ILE A 33 17.90 -12.03 -0.86
N ALA A 34 17.45 -11.40 -1.95
CA ALA A 34 16.04 -11.43 -2.37
C ALA A 34 15.55 -12.86 -2.66
N ASN A 35 16.33 -13.63 -3.44
CA ASN A 35 15.99 -15.00 -3.81
C ASN A 35 15.99 -15.96 -2.61
N LEU A 36 16.96 -15.82 -1.70
CA LEU A 36 17.02 -16.60 -0.46
C LEU A 36 15.83 -16.28 0.45
N SER A 37 15.52 -14.99 0.62
CA SER A 37 14.37 -14.55 1.42
C SER A 37 13.07 -15.15 0.91
N TRP A 38 12.85 -15.09 -0.42
CA TRP A 38 11.66 -15.69 -1.04
C TRP A 38 11.63 -17.21 -0.87
N SER A 39 12.77 -17.89 -1.08
CA SER A 39 12.87 -19.35 -0.94
C SER A 39 12.55 -19.80 0.49
N VAL A 40 13.09 -19.10 1.49
CA VAL A 40 12.83 -19.38 2.91
C VAL A 40 11.35 -19.17 3.25
N ALA A 41 10.76 -18.08 2.76
CA ALA A 41 9.33 -17.82 2.91
C ALA A 41 8.48 -18.94 2.26
N LYS A 42 8.84 -19.35 1.04
CA LYS A 42 8.10 -20.36 0.27
C LYS A 42 8.16 -21.76 0.88
N LEU A 43 9.29 -22.13 1.47
CA LEU A 43 9.47 -23.41 2.15
C LEU A 43 8.73 -23.48 3.51
N GLY A 44 8.03 -22.42 3.92
CA GLY A 44 7.39 -22.34 5.24
C GLY A 44 8.39 -22.14 6.39
N CYS A 45 9.67 -21.98 6.05
CA CYS A 45 10.76 -21.73 6.98
C CYS A 45 10.82 -20.26 7.45
N GLY A 46 9.84 -19.43 7.09
CA GLY A 46 9.72 -18.05 7.57
C GLY A 46 9.62 -17.92 9.10
N HIS A 47 9.28 -19.01 9.80
CA HIS A 47 9.33 -19.10 11.27
C HIS A 47 10.75 -19.23 11.84
N SER A 48 11.76 -19.46 10.99
CA SER A 48 13.17 -19.49 11.40
C SER A 48 13.66 -18.07 11.67
N GLU A 49 13.32 -17.57 12.86
CA GLU A 49 13.66 -16.23 13.33
C GLU A 49 15.15 -15.89 13.15
N PRO A 50 16.13 -16.78 13.45
CA PRO A 50 17.54 -16.44 13.28
C PRO A 50 17.95 -16.24 11.82
N LEU A 51 17.39 -17.04 10.90
CA LEU A 51 17.70 -16.96 9.47
C LEU A 51 17.09 -15.70 8.85
N MET A 52 15.80 -15.44 9.13
CA MET A 52 15.12 -14.25 8.62
C MET A 52 15.73 -12.96 9.19
N ALA A 53 16.10 -12.94 10.47
CA ALA A 53 16.80 -11.80 11.07
C ALA A 53 18.18 -11.57 10.43
N SER A 54 18.91 -12.63 10.12
CA SER A 54 20.21 -12.54 9.43
C SER A 54 20.06 -11.98 8.01
N LEU A 55 19.06 -12.46 7.26
CA LEU A 55 18.73 -11.95 5.92
C LEU A 55 18.29 -10.49 5.96
N ALA A 56 17.43 -10.10 6.91
CA ALA A 56 17.01 -8.71 7.07
C ALA A 56 18.19 -7.80 7.43
N SER A 57 19.07 -8.27 8.31
CA SER A 57 20.31 -7.56 8.68
C SER A 57 21.23 -7.36 7.47
N ALA A 58 21.42 -8.40 6.65
CA ALA A 58 22.19 -8.31 5.41
C ALA A 58 21.54 -7.37 4.38
N ALA A 59 20.24 -7.49 4.16
CA ALA A 59 19.48 -6.64 3.25
C ALA A 59 19.61 -5.16 3.62
N ARG A 60 19.46 -4.81 4.90
CA ARG A 60 19.59 -3.42 5.37
C ARG A 60 20.99 -2.85 5.15
N ARG A 61 22.06 -3.64 5.35
CA ARG A 61 23.44 -3.19 5.12
C ARG A 61 23.71 -2.86 3.65
N LYS A 62 23.08 -3.61 2.74
CA LYS A 62 23.27 -3.49 1.29
C LYS A 62 22.13 -2.77 0.57
N ILE A 63 21.19 -2.15 1.29
CA ILE A 63 19.93 -1.67 0.71
C ILE A 63 20.10 -0.65 -0.43
N THR A 64 21.22 0.08 -0.44
CA THR A 64 21.59 1.04 -1.49
C THR A 64 22.09 0.37 -2.76
N GLU A 65 22.49 -0.91 -2.69
CA GLU A 65 22.90 -1.73 -3.84
C GLU A 65 21.71 -2.43 -4.50
N PHE A 66 20.54 -2.46 -3.86
CA PHE A 66 19.34 -3.11 -4.38
C PHE A 66 18.76 -2.31 -5.55
N LYS A 67 18.38 -2.99 -6.63
CA LYS A 67 17.52 -2.39 -7.65
C LYS A 67 16.06 -2.56 -7.23
N ALA A 68 15.17 -1.89 -7.96
CA ALA A 68 13.74 -1.88 -7.67
C ALA A 68 13.16 -3.30 -7.54
N LEU A 69 13.59 -4.24 -8.40
CA LEU A 69 13.11 -5.62 -8.38
C LEU A 69 13.52 -6.36 -7.10
N GLU A 70 14.78 -6.24 -6.65
CA GLU A 70 15.23 -6.87 -5.42
C GLU A 70 14.54 -6.27 -4.19
N LEU A 71 14.26 -4.96 -4.19
CA LEU A 71 13.46 -4.30 -3.15
C LEU A 71 12.06 -4.90 -3.06
N GLY A 72 11.36 -5.00 -4.19
CA GLY A 72 10.01 -5.56 -4.26
C GLY A 72 9.96 -7.03 -3.84
N ASN A 73 10.89 -7.85 -4.35
CA ASN A 73 10.94 -9.28 -4.02
C ASN A 73 11.26 -9.53 -2.54
N THR A 74 12.15 -8.72 -1.96
CA THR A 74 12.50 -8.84 -0.53
C THR A 74 11.33 -8.43 0.34
N ALA A 75 10.67 -7.31 0.05
CA ALA A 75 9.48 -6.90 0.80
C ALA A 75 8.39 -7.98 0.76
N TRP A 76 8.15 -8.54 -0.44
CA TRP A 76 7.13 -9.56 -0.65
C TRP A 76 7.43 -10.88 0.07
N ALA A 77 8.70 -11.25 0.18
CA ALA A 77 9.14 -12.42 0.93
C ALA A 77 8.95 -12.27 2.45
N PHE A 78 9.16 -11.06 2.98
CA PHE A 78 9.05 -10.78 4.41
C PHE A 78 7.61 -10.49 4.88
N ALA A 79 6.73 -10.04 3.99
CA ALA A 79 5.34 -9.72 4.31
C ALA A 79 4.48 -10.86 4.88
N PRO A 80 4.56 -12.13 4.40
CA PRO A 80 3.79 -13.23 4.98
C PRO A 80 4.41 -13.81 6.27
N VAL A 81 5.56 -13.32 6.72
CA VAL A 81 6.23 -13.82 7.93
C VAL A 81 5.50 -13.29 9.15
N LEU A 82 5.32 -14.13 10.19
CA LEU A 82 4.66 -13.78 11.45
C LEU A 82 5.26 -12.56 12.17
N TYR A 83 6.52 -12.24 11.87
CA TYR A 83 7.26 -11.12 12.43
C TYR A 83 7.86 -10.29 11.30
N PRO A 84 7.09 -9.35 10.71
CA PRO A 84 7.61 -8.46 9.67
C PRO A 84 8.71 -7.56 10.27
N ASP A 85 9.89 -7.57 9.67
CA ASP A 85 11.02 -6.73 10.09
C ASP A 85 10.73 -5.26 9.74
N ARG A 86 10.15 -4.53 10.69
CA ARG A 86 9.78 -3.11 10.51
C ARG A 86 10.96 -2.25 10.06
N PRO A 87 12.17 -2.36 10.65
CA PRO A 87 13.35 -1.65 10.14
C PRO A 87 13.65 -1.92 8.66
N LEU A 88 13.51 -3.17 8.21
CA LEU A 88 13.71 -3.55 6.81
C LEU A 88 12.67 -2.88 5.91
N PHE A 89 11.38 -2.93 6.25
CA PHE A 89 10.35 -2.27 5.43
C PHE A 89 10.56 -0.77 5.32
N LYS A 90 10.96 -0.10 6.41
CA LYS A 90 11.32 1.32 6.37
C LYS A 90 12.53 1.59 5.47
N ALA A 91 13.55 0.74 5.52
CA ALA A 91 14.72 0.85 4.67
C ALA A 91 14.37 0.64 3.18
N ILE A 92 13.53 -0.37 2.88
CA ILE A 92 13.04 -0.63 1.53
C ILE A 92 12.23 0.57 1.02
N ALA A 93 11.30 1.09 1.81
CA ALA A 93 10.51 2.26 1.42
C ALA A 93 11.39 3.50 1.17
N ALA A 94 12.43 3.70 1.98
CA ALA A 94 13.38 4.79 1.77
C ALA A 94 14.21 4.62 0.49
N SER A 95 14.68 3.41 0.21
CA SER A 95 15.42 3.11 -1.02
C SER A 95 14.54 3.27 -2.26
N ALA A 96 13.32 2.70 -2.24
CA ALA A 96 12.35 2.78 -3.32
C ALA A 96 11.97 4.24 -3.68
N ARG A 97 11.90 5.13 -2.68
CA ARG A 97 11.69 6.57 -2.92
C ARG A 97 12.77 7.20 -3.81
N THR A 98 14.00 6.70 -3.70
CA THR A 98 15.16 7.22 -4.43
C THR A 98 15.44 6.50 -5.75
N SER A 99 14.77 5.37 -6.01
CA SER A 99 15.01 4.53 -7.20
C SER A 99 14.43 5.09 -8.51
N GLY A 100 13.75 6.25 -8.49
CA GLY A 100 13.05 6.79 -9.66
C GLY A 100 11.70 6.12 -9.89
N GLU A 101 11.21 6.14 -11.13
CA GLU A 101 9.95 5.47 -11.50
C GLU A 101 10.06 3.96 -11.28
N LEU A 102 9.15 3.43 -10.47
CA LEU A 102 9.06 2.01 -10.21
C LEU A 102 8.22 1.34 -11.29
N GLU A 103 8.73 0.23 -11.79
CA GLU A 103 7.98 -0.65 -12.68
C GLU A 103 6.69 -1.12 -11.97
N PRO A 104 5.54 -1.20 -12.66
CA PRO A 104 4.25 -1.47 -12.03
C PRO A 104 4.23 -2.75 -11.18
N SER A 105 4.91 -3.82 -11.63
CA SER A 105 4.97 -5.06 -10.86
C SER A 105 5.77 -4.92 -9.56
N VAL A 106 6.76 -4.03 -9.51
CA VAL A 106 7.51 -3.72 -8.29
C VAL A 106 6.65 -2.89 -7.35
N LEU A 107 5.99 -1.85 -7.87
CA LEU A 107 5.09 -1.01 -7.09
C LEU A 107 4.00 -1.84 -6.41
N GLU A 108 3.39 -2.77 -7.15
CA GLU A 108 2.39 -3.69 -6.62
C GLU A 108 2.93 -4.55 -5.47
N LYS A 109 4.10 -5.17 -5.65
CA LYS A 109 4.73 -5.99 -4.60
C LYS A 109 4.97 -5.17 -3.33
N LEU A 110 5.45 -3.93 -3.47
CA LEU A 110 5.71 -3.05 -2.34
C LEU A 110 4.40 -2.62 -1.64
N LEU A 111 3.38 -2.18 -2.40
CA LEU A 111 2.09 -1.79 -1.83
C LEU A 111 1.42 -2.94 -1.07
N TRP A 112 1.40 -4.13 -1.66
CA TRP A 112 0.86 -5.32 -1.01
C TRP A 112 1.67 -5.72 0.24
N SER A 113 2.99 -5.60 0.19
CA SER A 113 3.85 -5.96 1.33
C SER A 113 3.70 -4.98 2.48
N PHE A 114 3.62 -3.69 2.16
CA PHE A 114 3.45 -2.63 3.15
C PHE A 114 2.04 -2.61 3.75
N SER A 115 1.02 -3.08 3.03
CA SER A 115 -0.32 -3.19 3.64
C SER A 115 -0.33 -4.21 4.79
N ARG A 116 0.53 -5.23 4.76
CA ARG A 116 0.66 -6.23 5.83
C ARG A 116 1.50 -5.81 7.03
N GLY A 117 1.95 -4.56 7.05
CA GLY A 117 2.51 -3.97 8.26
C GLY A 117 1.44 -3.75 9.33
N ASP A 118 1.87 -3.36 10.54
CA ASP A 118 0.95 -2.96 11.61
C ASP A 118 0.23 -1.64 11.32
N ASP A 119 0.76 -0.83 10.39
CA ASP A 119 0.19 0.43 9.94
C ASP A 119 0.26 0.55 8.42
N LEU A 120 -0.73 1.22 7.82
CA LEU A 120 -0.80 1.49 6.39
C LEU A 120 0.09 2.67 5.96
N GLY A 121 0.87 3.27 6.85
CA GLY A 121 1.60 4.51 6.59
C GLY A 121 2.64 4.38 5.47
N LEU A 122 3.35 3.24 5.40
CA LEU A 122 4.30 2.97 4.31
C LEU A 122 3.60 2.79 2.96
N ALA A 123 2.48 2.05 2.94
CA ALA A 123 1.68 1.86 1.74
C ALA A 123 1.11 3.19 1.23
N TRP A 124 0.60 4.02 2.15
CA TRP A 124 0.07 5.35 1.84
C TRP A 124 1.11 6.30 1.28
N THR A 125 2.28 6.36 1.92
CA THR A 125 3.38 7.22 1.46
C THR A 125 3.81 6.84 0.03
N LEU A 126 3.89 5.55 -0.26
CA LEU A 126 4.25 5.05 -1.58
C LEU A 126 3.16 5.34 -2.62
N LEU A 127 1.88 5.15 -2.26
CA LEU A 127 0.75 5.45 -3.13
C LEU A 127 0.67 6.96 -3.46
N ALA A 128 0.85 7.82 -2.47
CA ALA A 128 0.87 9.27 -2.66
C ALA A 128 2.04 9.71 -3.55
N GLN A 129 3.22 9.10 -3.37
CA GLN A 129 4.36 9.36 -4.24
C GLN A 129 4.07 8.95 -5.69
N ALA A 130 3.57 7.73 -5.90
CA ALA A 130 3.23 7.22 -7.23
C ALA A 130 2.26 8.18 -7.94
N HIS A 131 1.25 8.67 -7.22
CA HIS A 131 0.30 9.65 -7.76
C HIS A 131 0.94 10.98 -8.13
N MET A 132 1.75 11.57 -7.24
CA MET A 132 2.42 12.85 -7.51
C MET A 132 3.40 12.75 -8.68
N ALA A 133 4.03 11.59 -8.85
CA ALA A 133 4.96 11.33 -9.94
C ALA A 133 4.27 10.85 -11.24
N GLY A 134 2.95 10.61 -11.21
CA GLY A 134 2.18 10.16 -12.36
C GLY A 134 2.41 8.70 -12.75
N TRP A 135 2.91 7.87 -11.82
CA TRP A 135 3.15 6.45 -12.07
C TRP A 135 1.83 5.70 -12.23
N GLU A 136 1.85 4.66 -13.06
CA GLU A 136 0.72 3.75 -13.18
C GLU A 136 0.58 2.93 -11.90
N VAL A 137 -0.58 3.07 -11.23
CA VAL A 137 -0.93 2.26 -10.06
C VAL A 137 -1.88 1.16 -10.49
N THR A 138 -1.48 -0.10 -10.31
CA THR A 138 -2.31 -1.25 -10.69
C THR A 138 -3.51 -1.42 -9.75
N SER A 139 -4.61 -1.95 -10.29
CA SER A 139 -5.81 -2.28 -9.51
C SER A 139 -5.52 -3.28 -8.39
N LEU A 140 -4.54 -4.17 -8.58
CA LEU A 140 -4.09 -5.13 -7.57
C LEU A 140 -3.43 -4.44 -6.38
N GLY A 141 -2.57 -3.44 -6.61
CA GLY A 141 -1.96 -2.66 -5.54
C GLY A 141 -2.99 -1.91 -4.70
N ILE A 142 -3.97 -1.29 -5.37
CA ILE A 142 -5.10 -0.61 -4.72
C ILE A 142 -5.98 -1.60 -3.94
N GLY A 143 -6.31 -2.74 -4.56
CA GLY A 143 -7.14 -3.78 -3.93
C GLY A 143 -6.48 -4.39 -2.69
N ALA A 144 -5.15 -4.49 -2.67
CA ALA A 144 -4.41 -4.97 -1.52
C ALA A 144 -4.52 -4.05 -0.29
N ILE A 145 -4.53 -2.73 -0.52
CA ILE A 145 -4.72 -1.73 0.54
C ILE A 145 -6.18 -1.75 1.00
N MET A 146 -7.13 -1.70 0.06
CA MET A 146 -8.56 -1.74 0.35
C MET A 146 -8.97 -2.97 1.18
N GLY A 147 -8.54 -4.16 0.77
CA GLY A 147 -8.86 -5.39 1.47
C GLY A 147 -8.26 -5.47 2.87
N GLU A 148 -7.12 -4.81 3.09
CA GLU A 148 -6.52 -4.71 4.43
C GLU A 148 -7.21 -3.66 5.31
N CYS A 149 -7.63 -2.53 4.73
CA CYS A 149 -8.46 -1.56 5.46
C CYS A 149 -9.74 -2.25 5.97
N GLU A 150 -10.37 -3.08 5.13
CA GLU A 150 -11.56 -3.83 5.49
C GLU A 150 -11.29 -4.90 6.56
N SER A 151 -10.18 -5.65 6.45
CA SER A 151 -9.85 -6.71 7.41
C SER A 151 -9.57 -6.16 8.81
N GLN A 152 -8.96 -4.97 8.90
CA GLN A 152 -8.59 -4.32 10.16
C GLN A 152 -9.67 -3.34 10.66
N GLY A 153 -10.72 -3.08 9.88
CA GLY A 153 -11.74 -2.09 10.22
C GLY A 153 -11.23 -0.64 10.18
N LEU A 154 -10.20 -0.36 9.37
CA LEU A 154 -9.61 0.97 9.18
C LEU A 154 -10.45 1.80 8.21
N ILE A 155 -11.59 2.27 8.71
CA ILE A 155 -12.61 2.97 7.92
C ILE A 155 -12.09 4.28 7.32
N GLU A 156 -11.29 5.05 8.08
CA GLU A 156 -10.73 6.32 7.59
C GLU A 156 -9.78 6.11 6.41
N ASP A 157 -8.92 5.08 6.49
CA ASP A 157 -8.01 4.69 5.41
C ASP A 157 -8.78 4.16 4.20
N GLN A 158 -9.81 3.33 4.41
CA GLN A 158 -10.66 2.82 3.33
C GLN A 158 -11.32 3.98 2.55
N CYS A 159 -11.86 4.98 3.27
CA CYS A 159 -12.45 6.15 2.65
C CYS A 159 -11.40 6.99 1.91
N ALA A 160 -10.20 7.14 2.46
CA ALA A 160 -9.11 7.86 1.81
C ALA A 160 -8.67 7.18 0.50
N VAL A 161 -8.62 5.84 0.44
CA VAL A 161 -8.34 5.11 -0.81
C VAL A 161 -9.46 5.34 -1.83
N MET A 162 -10.72 5.27 -1.43
CA MET A 162 -11.83 5.51 -2.34
C MET A 162 -11.86 6.95 -2.87
N GLU A 163 -11.54 7.94 -2.03
CA GLU A 163 -11.39 9.32 -2.46
C GLU A 163 -10.19 9.54 -3.38
N PHE A 164 -9.08 8.83 -3.14
CA PHE A 164 -7.91 8.85 -4.01
C PHE A 164 -8.23 8.33 -5.43
N LEU A 165 -9.05 7.28 -5.54
CA LEU A 165 -9.48 6.72 -6.82
C LEU A 165 -10.56 7.57 -7.51
N ALA A 166 -11.22 8.45 -6.77
CA ALA A 166 -12.30 9.26 -7.32
C ALA A 166 -11.72 10.27 -8.30
N GLN A 167 -12.12 10.16 -9.57
CA GLN A 167 -11.87 11.22 -10.55
C GLN A 167 -12.42 12.55 -10.03
N PRO A 168 -11.82 13.71 -10.38
CA PRO A 168 -12.27 15.01 -9.88
C PRO A 168 -13.78 15.26 -10.08
N GLY A 169 -14.36 14.77 -11.18
CA GLY A 169 -15.80 14.87 -11.47
C GLY A 169 -16.70 13.91 -10.70
N LEU A 170 -16.16 12.83 -10.15
CA LEU A 170 -16.90 11.82 -9.38
C LEU A 170 -16.75 11.99 -7.87
N ARG A 171 -15.84 12.85 -7.39
CA ARG A 171 -15.52 13.04 -5.97
C ARG A 171 -16.76 13.24 -5.10
N GLN A 172 -17.70 14.09 -5.50
CA GLN A 172 -18.92 14.35 -4.74
C GLN A 172 -19.84 13.11 -4.63
N VAL A 173 -19.93 12.32 -5.70
CA VAL A 173 -20.71 11.07 -5.73
C VAL A 173 -20.03 10.04 -4.83
N THR A 174 -18.73 9.85 -4.96
CA THR A 174 -17.95 8.95 -4.11
C THR A 174 -18.09 9.33 -2.63
N THR A 175 -17.93 10.60 -2.27
CA THR A 175 -18.11 11.08 -0.89
C THR A 175 -19.53 10.86 -0.38
N SER A 176 -20.55 10.99 -1.23
CA SER A 176 -21.94 10.70 -0.85
C SER A 176 -22.17 9.22 -0.57
N THR A 177 -21.66 8.33 -1.43
CA THR A 177 -21.75 6.88 -1.26
C THR A 177 -21.01 6.43 0.00
N LEU A 178 -19.80 6.97 0.24
CA LEU A 178 -19.03 6.74 1.45
C LEU A 178 -19.80 7.16 2.70
N ALA A 179 -20.40 8.36 2.68
CA ALA A 179 -21.18 8.84 3.82
C ALA A 179 -22.38 7.95 4.14
N LEU A 180 -23.04 7.38 3.13
CA LEU A 180 -24.12 6.41 3.35
C LEU A 180 -23.61 5.11 3.99
N GLN A 181 -22.50 4.56 3.51
CA GLN A 181 -21.87 3.38 4.11
C GLN A 181 -21.46 3.63 5.58
N LEU A 182 -20.86 4.79 5.85
CA LEU A 182 -20.49 5.20 7.21
C LEU A 182 -21.70 5.29 8.14
N LEU A 183 -22.83 5.83 7.65
CA LEU A 183 -24.07 5.90 8.42
C LEU A 183 -24.65 4.51 8.72
N GLU A 184 -24.63 3.59 7.76
CA GLU A 184 -25.05 2.20 7.97
C GLU A 184 -24.19 1.49 9.01
N MET A 185 -22.90 1.81 9.07
CA MET A 185 -21.95 1.29 10.05
C MET A 185 -21.99 2.03 11.40
N GLY A 186 -22.80 3.09 11.54
CA GLY A 186 -22.97 3.85 12.79
C GLY A 186 -21.98 5.01 13.01
N PHE A 187 -21.13 5.34 12.03
CA PHE A 187 -20.13 6.41 12.10
C PHE A 187 -20.68 7.77 11.63
N ALA A 188 -21.73 8.26 12.30
CA ALA A 188 -22.45 9.46 11.88
C ALA A 188 -21.61 10.75 11.90
N GLU A 189 -20.70 10.91 12.88
CA GLU A 189 -19.83 12.08 12.97
C GLU A 189 -18.83 12.16 11.80
N GLU A 190 -18.26 11.02 11.41
CA GLU A 190 -17.30 10.96 10.30
C GLU A 190 -18.01 11.17 8.96
N ALA A 191 -19.21 10.59 8.77
CA ALA A 191 -20.05 10.86 7.62
C ALA A 191 -20.38 12.37 7.48
N ALA A 192 -20.76 13.01 8.59
CA ALA A 192 -21.06 14.43 8.65
C ALA A 192 -19.83 15.31 8.31
N ARG A 193 -18.66 14.97 8.87
CA ARG A 193 -17.39 15.65 8.60
C ARG A 193 -17.03 15.63 7.12
N ARG A 194 -17.18 14.47 6.47
CA ARG A 194 -16.87 14.29 5.03
C ARG A 194 -17.86 15.00 4.13
N LEU A 195 -19.16 14.91 4.41
CA LEU A 195 -20.18 15.65 3.66
C LEU A 195 -19.99 17.16 3.79
N HIS A 196 -19.55 17.64 4.95
CA HIS A 196 -19.22 19.05 5.14
C HIS A 196 -18.01 19.48 4.30
N ALA A 197 -16.96 18.67 4.25
CA ALA A 197 -15.75 18.98 3.48
C ALA A 197 -16.02 19.19 1.97
N VAL A 198 -17.05 18.53 1.42
CA VAL A 198 -17.48 18.69 0.02
C VAL A 198 -18.69 19.62 -0.15
N GLY A 199 -19.11 20.33 0.90
CA GLY A 199 -20.21 21.28 0.87
C GLY A 199 -21.60 20.67 0.70
N LEU A 200 -21.75 19.35 0.90
CA LEU A 200 -23.02 18.63 0.80
C LEU A 200 -23.88 18.73 2.06
N TRP A 201 -23.26 19.04 3.20
CA TRP A 201 -23.95 19.12 4.48
C TRP A 201 -23.36 20.23 5.36
N SER A 202 -24.20 20.92 6.11
CA SER A 202 -23.79 21.83 7.18
C SER A 202 -24.53 21.48 8.45
N PRO A 203 -23.88 21.49 9.63
CA PRO A 203 -24.57 21.31 10.89
C PRO A 203 -25.69 22.34 10.97
N ARG A 204 -26.92 21.89 11.27
CA ARG A 204 -27.99 22.84 11.58
C ARG A 204 -27.61 23.57 12.86
N GLY A 205 -27.08 24.78 12.71
CA GLY A 205 -26.92 25.71 13.82
C GLY A 205 -28.28 25.93 14.48
N SER A 206 -28.33 25.79 15.80
CA SER A 206 -29.42 26.32 16.60
C SER A 206 -29.59 27.81 16.29
N GLY A 207 -30.59 28.14 15.48
CA GLY A 207 -31.07 29.50 15.24
C GLY A 207 -30.21 30.35 14.31
N GLY A 208 -30.58 30.41 13.04
CA GLY A 208 -30.05 31.40 12.11
C GLY A 208 -30.46 31.10 10.69
N VAL A 209 -31.55 31.73 10.24
CA VAL A 209 -32.06 31.63 8.87
C VAL A 209 -30.97 32.04 7.89
N ALA A 210 -30.39 31.08 7.15
CA ALA A 210 -29.59 31.39 5.97
C ALA A 210 -30.54 31.75 4.81
N PRO A 211 -30.25 32.81 4.02
CA PRO A 211 -31.15 33.24 2.97
C PRO A 211 -31.13 32.22 1.84
N ARG A 212 -32.31 31.76 1.42
CA ARG A 212 -32.49 31.04 0.16
C ARG A 212 -31.86 31.88 -0.95
N ALA A 213 -30.79 31.37 -1.57
CA ALA A 213 -30.31 31.89 -2.84
C ALA A 213 -31.46 31.79 -3.84
N ARG A 214 -32.16 32.91 -4.08
CA ARG A 214 -33.10 33.02 -5.19
C ARG A 214 -32.27 32.91 -6.46
N ARG A 215 -32.48 31.80 -7.17
CA ARG A 215 -32.08 31.63 -8.56
C ARG A 215 -32.68 32.79 -9.36
N ALA A 216 -31.86 33.80 -9.67
CA ALA A 216 -32.25 34.87 -10.58
C ALA A 216 -32.34 34.25 -11.98
N LEU A 217 -33.56 33.96 -12.40
CA LEU A 217 -33.91 33.89 -13.82
C LEU A 217 -33.73 35.31 -14.36
N ALA A 218 -32.66 35.55 -15.13
CA ALA A 218 -32.56 36.74 -15.96
C ALA A 218 -33.35 36.51 -17.27
N PRO A 219 -34.13 37.50 -17.74
CA PRO A 219 -34.79 37.42 -19.04
C PRO A 219 -33.83 37.80 -20.18
N SER A 220 -34.18 37.32 -21.37
CA SER A 220 -33.46 37.38 -22.64
C SER A 220 -33.04 38.78 -23.12
N CYS A 221 -31.95 38.81 -23.90
CA CYS A 221 -31.80 39.59 -25.14
C CYS A 221 -31.07 38.71 -26.15
#